data_AF-A0A8J8MHS5-F1
#
_entry.id   AF-A0A8J8MHS5-F1
#
_cell.length_a   1.000
_cell.length_b   1.000
_cell.length_c   1.000
_cell.angle_alpha   90.00
_cell.angle_beta   90.00
_cell.angle_gamma   90.00
#
_symmetry.space_group_name_H-M   'P 1'
#
loop_
_entity.id
_entity.type
_entity.pdbx_description
1 polymer ?
#
loop_
_entity_poly.entity_id
_entity_poly.type
_entity_poly.pdbx_seq_one_letter_code
_entity_poly.pdbx_strand_id
1 'polypeptide(L)'
;MNKGGLKMDYSLTIWSVASFVETSVKDKMDYKDLEKIVGFSYRHIREVFKESTGISLAKYMLIRRISNTAFEIVHTKESLTEIAANYHFSSYDSFTRAFKRITGMMPSRFRKQSCKVGRRRLFMGMYAPVIYRDEEYFMISQPILEVTDKMKSVEKNNGTCILYGVPKVAYTYEECTPFPTVLKACLNYMGQTTDYAYIMAATGAAFRLRWNLNYWDGGNVDIMNVYNEPYKAFEKGFAAAGRSYKILTRDQGDKASFIQLITSEIDQGSPVIALGIIGPPEACVITGYQDNGHKILGWNCFQDNMEFNKGVTYHQCGYFICDNWWENKETIALMAIGEQQVEKTGIKEMVKNAIQIMTNKKITHIDPLTKNIRNELAGGQDAYDAWANAISHEQEFPQNAILPMLIERLMCQNDAQVMIAEGRSYAACFTEYIGKCHPNLAEKCHHVADLFRKEAKCAMDMDVIKGGFEQHEEASKRFADSEVRKKIVTLIQQAKAYDLQARQGLEEILEML
;
A
#
# COMPACT_ATOMS: atom_id res chain seq x y z
N MET A 1 22.37 -9.62 -39.00
CA MET A 1 21.18 -10.49 -38.86
C MET A 1 20.74 -10.46 -37.41
N ASN A 2 19.72 -9.64 -37.15
CA ASN A 2 19.05 -9.50 -35.85
C ASN A 2 18.21 -10.76 -35.59
N LYS A 3 18.43 -11.45 -34.46
CA LYS A 3 17.41 -12.31 -33.86
C LYS A 3 16.88 -11.61 -32.62
N GLY A 4 16.02 -10.62 -32.86
CA GLY A 4 15.11 -10.11 -31.84
C GLY A 4 14.06 -11.18 -31.56
N GLY A 5 14.35 -12.04 -30.58
CA GLY A 5 13.34 -12.89 -29.96
C GLY A 5 12.65 -12.11 -28.85
N LEU A 6 11.31 -12.18 -28.79
CA LEU A 6 10.51 -11.73 -27.64
C LEU A 6 11.16 -12.22 -26.34
N LYS A 7 11.55 -11.30 -25.45
CA LYS A 7 11.96 -11.67 -24.08
C LYS A 7 10.72 -12.21 -23.37
N MET A 8 10.71 -13.51 -23.11
CA MET A 8 9.60 -14.21 -22.45
C MET A 8 9.44 -13.71 -21.01
N ASP A 9 8.22 -13.35 -20.61
CA ASP A 9 7.90 -13.02 -19.21
C ASP A 9 7.92 -14.29 -18.37
N TYR A 10 8.92 -14.40 -17.50
CA TYR A 10 9.09 -15.55 -16.61
C TYR A 10 8.35 -15.38 -15.27
N SER A 11 7.55 -14.33 -15.06
CA SER A 11 6.89 -14.07 -13.78
C SER A 11 6.07 -15.27 -13.29
N LEU A 12 5.25 -15.87 -14.17
CA LEU A 12 4.48 -17.08 -13.87
C LEU A 12 5.38 -18.31 -13.65
N THR A 13 6.51 -18.40 -14.37
CA THR A 13 7.52 -19.46 -14.17
C THR A 13 8.13 -19.35 -12.78
N ILE A 14 8.51 -18.14 -12.35
CA ILE A 14 9.05 -17.87 -11.01
C ILE A 14 8.03 -18.19 -9.93
N TRP A 15 6.77 -17.78 -10.11
CA TRP A 15 5.69 -18.11 -9.17
C TRP A 15 5.45 -19.61 -9.09
N SER A 16 5.52 -20.33 -10.21
CA SER A 16 5.38 -21.80 -10.24
C SER A 16 6.54 -22.48 -9.49
N VAL A 17 7.77 -22.01 -9.68
CA VAL A 17 8.95 -22.53 -8.97
C VAL A 17 8.86 -22.22 -7.47
N ALA A 18 8.50 -20.99 -7.10
CA ALA A 18 8.32 -20.59 -5.71
C ALA A 18 7.19 -21.38 -5.05
N SER A 19 6.09 -21.60 -5.78
CA SER A 19 4.97 -22.43 -5.34
C SER A 19 5.39 -23.84 -5.02
N PHE A 20 6.11 -24.47 -5.95
CA PHE A 20 6.67 -25.80 -5.76
C PHE A 20 7.58 -25.89 -4.54
N VAL A 21 8.44 -24.88 -4.33
CA VAL A 21 9.33 -24.84 -3.17
C VAL A 21 8.54 -24.76 -1.86
N GLU A 22 7.48 -23.95 -1.79
CA GLU A 22 6.67 -23.86 -0.57
C GLU A 22 5.89 -25.14 -0.27
N THR A 23 5.32 -25.78 -1.29
CA THR A 23 4.57 -27.03 -1.11
C THR A 23 5.47 -28.22 -0.81
N SER A 24 6.71 -28.20 -1.29
CA SER A 24 7.66 -29.31 -1.15
C SER A 24 8.72 -29.08 -0.08
N VAL A 25 8.59 -28.05 0.77
CA VAL A 25 9.65 -27.64 1.71
C VAL A 25 9.96 -28.70 2.79
N LYS A 26 8.96 -29.51 3.14
CA LYS A 26 9.04 -30.64 4.10
C LYS A 26 9.31 -31.99 3.43
N ASP A 27 9.20 -32.04 2.12
CA ASP A 27 9.36 -33.26 1.34
C ASP A 27 10.71 -33.28 0.63
N LYS A 28 11.15 -34.47 0.23
CA LYS A 28 12.35 -34.61 -0.58
C LYS A 28 12.05 -34.04 -1.97
N MET A 29 12.49 -32.81 -2.22
CA MET A 29 12.37 -32.19 -3.54
C MET A 29 13.08 -33.02 -4.61
N ASP A 30 12.31 -33.58 -5.55
CA ASP A 30 12.82 -34.13 -6.80
C ASP A 30 12.85 -33.04 -7.87
N TYR A 31 14.05 -32.73 -8.35
CA TYR A 31 14.24 -31.73 -9.39
C TYR A 31 13.58 -32.12 -10.72
N LYS A 32 13.36 -33.42 -10.97
CA LYS A 32 12.63 -33.88 -12.17
C LYS A 32 11.15 -33.51 -12.13
N ASP A 33 10.56 -33.42 -10.95
CA ASP A 33 9.16 -33.00 -10.81
C ASP A 33 9.03 -31.49 -10.99
N LEU A 34 10.01 -30.72 -10.52
CA LEU A 34 10.12 -29.29 -10.82
C LEU A 34 10.24 -29.03 -12.33
N GLU A 35 11.06 -29.80 -13.05
CA GLU A 35 11.19 -29.71 -14.51
C GLU A 35 9.86 -29.99 -15.24
N LYS A 36 9.12 -31.02 -14.81
CA LYS A 36 7.81 -31.37 -15.39
C LYS A 36 6.76 -30.29 -15.16
N ILE A 37 6.70 -29.73 -13.95
CA ILE A 37 5.70 -28.72 -13.57
C ILE A 37 5.96 -27.40 -14.31
N VAL A 38 7.23 -27.00 -14.39
CA VAL A 38 7.62 -25.70 -14.92
C VAL A 38 7.83 -25.74 -16.45
N GLY A 39 8.00 -26.92 -17.03
CA GLY A 39 8.18 -27.12 -18.48
C GLY A 39 9.57 -26.74 -19.00
N PHE A 40 10.53 -26.53 -18.10
CA PHE A 40 11.91 -26.15 -18.43
C PHE A 40 12.92 -27.09 -17.76
N SER A 41 14.10 -27.24 -18.35
CA SER A 41 15.21 -27.95 -17.70
C SER A 41 15.61 -27.26 -16.40
N TYR A 42 16.08 -28.02 -15.41
CA TYR A 42 16.48 -27.53 -14.10
C TYR A 42 17.60 -26.49 -14.21
N ARG A 43 18.48 -26.66 -15.20
CA ARG A 43 19.50 -25.67 -15.54
C ARG A 43 18.87 -24.33 -15.92
N HIS A 44 17.94 -24.35 -16.87
CA HIS A 44 17.23 -23.14 -17.31
C HIS A 44 16.41 -22.52 -16.17
N ILE A 45 15.73 -23.33 -15.37
CA ILE A 45 15.00 -22.88 -14.19
C ILE A 45 15.92 -22.15 -13.22
N ARG A 46 17.11 -22.69 -12.94
CA ARG A 46 18.07 -22.04 -12.03
C ARG A 46 18.63 -20.73 -12.60
N GLU A 47 18.91 -20.70 -13.89
CA GLU A 47 19.41 -19.52 -14.60
C GLU A 47 18.34 -18.42 -14.56
N VAL A 48 17.13 -18.71 -15.05
CA VAL A 48 15.97 -17.80 -15.00
C VAL A 48 15.63 -17.39 -13.58
N PHE A 49 15.58 -18.32 -12.61
CA PHE A 49 15.25 -17.98 -11.23
C PHE A 49 16.28 -17.05 -10.61
N LYS A 50 17.58 -17.25 -10.88
CA LYS A 50 18.63 -16.36 -10.38
C LYS A 50 18.64 -15.01 -11.11
N GLU A 51 18.39 -15.03 -12.41
CA GLU A 51 18.30 -13.83 -13.24
C GLU A 51 17.13 -12.95 -12.79
N SER A 52 15.95 -13.56 -12.65
CA SER A 52 14.76 -12.89 -12.15
C SER A 52 14.92 -12.51 -10.68
N THR A 53 15.13 -13.44 -9.74
CA THR A 53 15.03 -13.15 -8.29
C THR A 53 16.27 -12.57 -7.62
N GLY A 54 17.41 -12.48 -8.32
CA GLY A 54 18.69 -12.04 -7.73
C GLY A 54 19.38 -13.08 -6.84
N ILE A 55 18.63 -14.05 -6.31
CA ILE A 55 19.14 -15.13 -5.47
C ILE A 55 19.12 -16.47 -6.21
N SER A 56 20.08 -17.34 -5.90
CA SER A 56 20.04 -18.70 -6.46
C SER A 56 18.85 -19.46 -5.88
N LEU A 57 18.25 -20.34 -6.70
CA LEU A 57 17.17 -21.22 -6.25
C LEU A 57 17.57 -22.02 -4.98
N ALA A 58 18.83 -22.46 -4.90
CA ALA A 58 19.35 -23.14 -3.70
C ALA A 58 19.35 -22.25 -2.45
N LYS A 59 19.72 -20.97 -2.57
CA LYS A 59 19.68 -20.01 -1.47
C LYS A 59 18.24 -19.71 -1.07
N TYR A 60 17.34 -19.56 -2.05
CA TYR A 60 15.92 -19.38 -1.79
C TYR A 60 15.33 -20.57 -1.01
N MET A 61 15.50 -21.80 -1.50
CA MET A 61 15.06 -23.02 -0.80
C MET A 61 15.58 -23.09 0.64
N LEU A 62 16.85 -22.73 0.88
CA LEU A 62 17.42 -22.70 2.22
C LEU A 62 16.75 -21.66 3.12
N ILE A 63 16.49 -20.45 2.62
CA ILE A 63 15.76 -19.40 3.36
C ILE A 63 14.37 -19.90 3.72
N ARG A 64 13.66 -20.51 2.76
CA ARG A 64 12.30 -21.03 2.98
C ARG A 64 12.26 -22.14 4.02
N ARG A 65 13.22 -23.08 3.98
CA ARG A 65 13.39 -24.10 5.05
C ARG A 65 13.61 -23.45 6.41
N ILE A 66 14.50 -22.47 6.52
CA ILE A 66 14.75 -21.79 7.79
C ILE A 66 13.51 -21.03 8.28
N SER A 67 12.79 -20.31 7.42
CA SER A 67 11.56 -19.61 7.81
C SER A 67 10.48 -20.56 8.32
N ASN A 68 10.31 -21.72 7.69
CA ASN A 68 9.36 -22.73 8.14
C ASN A 68 9.80 -23.39 9.45
N THR A 69 11.08 -23.75 9.61
CA THR A 69 11.59 -24.28 10.89
C THR A 69 11.45 -23.27 12.02
N ALA A 70 11.67 -21.98 11.78
CA ALA A 70 11.50 -20.93 12.78
C ALA A 70 10.03 -20.79 13.22
N PHE A 71 9.09 -20.93 12.28
CA PHE A 71 7.67 -20.94 12.57
C PHE A 71 7.28 -22.10 13.47
N GLU A 72 7.80 -23.31 13.21
CA GLU A 72 7.55 -24.47 14.07
C GLU A 72 8.25 -24.36 15.43
N ILE A 73 9.47 -23.82 15.46
CA ILE A 73 10.22 -23.61 16.71
C ILE A 73 9.41 -22.80 17.73
N VAL A 74 8.62 -21.84 17.26
CA VAL A 74 7.78 -20.97 18.08
C VAL A 74 6.42 -21.60 18.40
N HIS A 75 5.81 -22.31 17.45
CA HIS A 75 4.43 -22.79 17.60
C HIS A 75 4.31 -24.24 18.07
N THR A 76 5.39 -25.02 18.11
CA THR A 76 5.35 -26.43 18.53
C THR A 76 6.31 -26.71 19.68
N LYS A 77 6.08 -27.84 20.36
CA LYS A 77 6.96 -28.37 21.42
C LYS A 77 7.95 -29.41 20.92
N GLU A 78 7.98 -29.68 19.61
CA GLU A 78 8.86 -30.68 19.00
C GLU A 78 10.33 -30.37 19.28
N SER A 79 11.18 -31.39 19.35
CA SER A 79 12.60 -31.17 19.58
C SER A 79 13.23 -30.43 18.40
N LEU A 80 14.26 -29.61 18.65
CA LEU A 80 14.95 -28.89 17.57
C LEU A 80 15.62 -29.85 16.57
N THR A 81 15.95 -31.06 17.01
CA THR A 81 16.51 -32.14 16.19
C THR A 81 15.45 -32.74 15.27
N GLU A 82 14.24 -32.99 15.76
CA GLU A 82 13.11 -33.47 14.93
C GLU A 82 12.70 -32.41 13.91
N ILE A 83 12.56 -31.14 14.33
CA ILE A 83 12.28 -30.04 13.40
C ILE A 83 13.38 -29.98 12.33
N ALA A 84 14.67 -30.06 12.69
CA ALA A 84 15.74 -30.07 11.69
C ALA A 84 15.63 -31.26 10.70
N ALA A 85 15.26 -32.45 11.20
CA ALA A 85 15.09 -33.64 10.37
C ALA A 85 13.90 -33.53 9.41
N ASN A 86 12.76 -32.96 9.88
CA ASN A 86 11.55 -32.72 9.10
C ASN A 86 11.77 -31.78 7.91
N TYR A 87 12.80 -30.93 7.96
CA TYR A 87 13.19 -30.04 6.86
C TYR A 87 14.49 -30.49 6.16
N HIS A 88 14.83 -31.77 6.29
CA HIS A 88 15.92 -32.46 5.59
C HIS A 88 17.31 -31.82 5.78
N PHE A 89 17.59 -31.32 6.98
CA PHE A 89 18.97 -31.01 7.35
C PHE A 89 19.71 -32.33 7.65
N SER A 90 20.87 -32.52 7.02
CA SER A 90 21.65 -33.77 7.14
C SER A 90 22.23 -33.99 8.54
N SER A 91 22.34 -32.92 9.33
CA SER A 91 22.69 -32.98 10.74
C SER A 91 22.19 -31.76 11.50
N TYR A 92 22.04 -31.89 12.81
CA TYR A 92 21.69 -30.78 13.68
C TYR A 92 22.72 -29.64 13.63
N ASP A 93 24.01 -29.94 13.44
CA ASP A 93 25.06 -28.93 13.28
C ASP A 93 24.96 -28.16 11.96
N SER A 94 24.49 -28.82 10.89
CA SER A 94 24.25 -28.14 9.60
C SER A 94 23.06 -27.18 9.71
N PHE A 95 22.02 -27.61 10.43
CA PHE A 95 20.84 -26.82 10.72
C PHE A 95 21.17 -25.60 11.56
N THR A 96 21.81 -25.78 12.72
CA THR A 96 22.14 -24.67 13.62
C THR A 96 23.04 -23.63 12.96
N ARG A 97 24.02 -24.05 12.14
CA ARG A 97 24.86 -23.14 11.36
C ARG A 97 24.08 -22.38 10.28
N ALA A 98 23.16 -23.04 9.57
CA ALA A 98 22.32 -22.39 8.58
C ALA A 98 21.32 -21.43 9.22
N PHE A 99 20.67 -21.86 10.31
CA PHE A 99 19.70 -21.08 11.07
C PHE A 99 20.35 -19.83 11.67
N LYS A 100 21.51 -19.95 12.32
CA LYS A 100 22.26 -18.78 12.83
C LYS A 100 22.67 -17.81 11.72
N ARG A 101 23.10 -18.33 10.57
CA ARG A 101 23.49 -17.50 9.43
C ARG A 101 22.32 -16.70 8.86
N ILE A 102 21.13 -17.29 8.82
CA ILE A 102 19.94 -16.66 8.23
C ILE A 102 19.17 -15.80 9.26
N THR A 103 19.14 -16.19 10.53
CA THR A 103 18.36 -15.51 11.58
C THR A 103 19.20 -14.62 12.49
N GLY A 104 20.53 -14.72 12.44
CA GLY A 104 21.45 -14.10 13.40
C GLY A 104 21.55 -14.85 14.73
N MET A 105 20.71 -15.87 14.96
CA MET A 105 20.50 -16.47 16.28
C MET A 105 20.57 -18.00 16.27
N MET A 106 20.95 -18.59 17.40
CA MET A 106 20.86 -20.05 17.56
C MET A 106 19.39 -20.49 17.71
N PRO A 107 18.96 -21.63 17.14
CA PRO A 107 17.58 -22.14 17.27
C PRO A 107 17.09 -22.25 18.71
N SER A 108 17.97 -22.70 19.63
CA SER A 108 17.65 -22.81 21.06
C SER A 108 17.40 -21.47 21.73
N ARG A 109 18.10 -20.40 21.30
CA ARG A 109 17.88 -19.04 21.78
C ARG A 109 16.61 -18.46 21.15
N PHE A 110 16.39 -18.73 19.86
CA PHE A 110 15.20 -18.30 19.12
C PHE A 110 13.91 -18.81 19.78
N ARG A 111 13.88 -20.07 20.23
CA ARG A 111 12.74 -20.65 20.97
C ARG A 111 12.46 -19.94 22.30
N LYS A 112 13.51 -19.56 23.02
CA LYS A 112 13.39 -18.99 24.38
C LYS A 112 12.98 -17.52 24.39
N GLN A 113 13.25 -16.78 23.31
CA GLN A 113 13.02 -15.33 23.24
C GLN A 113 11.67 -14.94 22.65
N SER A 114 10.76 -15.90 22.38
CA SER A 114 9.44 -15.63 21.79
C SER A 114 9.51 -14.76 20.53
N CYS A 115 10.52 -15.02 19.67
CA CYS A 115 10.72 -14.26 18.44
C CYS A 115 9.46 -14.29 17.57
N LYS A 116 9.10 -13.14 16.99
CA LYS A 116 7.89 -13.01 16.17
C LYS A 116 8.06 -13.77 14.85
N VAL A 117 7.11 -14.65 14.55
CA VAL A 117 7.02 -15.39 13.28
C VAL A 117 5.57 -15.39 12.83
N GLY A 118 5.32 -15.45 11.53
CA GLY A 118 3.96 -15.44 10.98
C GLY A 118 3.93 -15.83 9.52
N ARG A 119 2.78 -15.64 8.88
CA ARG A 119 2.60 -15.93 7.44
C ARG A 119 2.51 -14.61 6.67
N ARG A 120 3.18 -14.54 5.52
CA ARG A 120 3.14 -13.37 4.61
C ARG A 120 2.87 -13.84 3.19
N ARG A 121 2.19 -12.99 2.41
CA ARG A 121 2.00 -13.20 0.97
C ARG A 121 3.35 -13.11 0.25
N LEU A 122 3.77 -14.18 -0.43
CA LEU A 122 5.00 -14.21 -1.24
C LEU A 122 4.74 -13.70 -2.66
N PHE A 123 3.59 -14.08 -3.23
CA PHE A 123 3.05 -13.62 -4.52
C PHE A 123 1.54 -13.89 -4.54
N MET A 124 0.86 -13.54 -5.64
CA MET A 124 -0.60 -13.63 -5.77
C MET A 124 -1.11 -15.03 -5.40
N GLY A 125 -1.92 -15.13 -4.34
CA GLY A 125 -2.52 -16.38 -3.87
C GLY A 125 -1.65 -17.28 -2.98
N MET A 126 -0.38 -16.93 -2.70
CA MET A 126 0.51 -17.76 -1.88
C MET A 126 0.96 -17.06 -0.60
N TYR A 127 0.63 -17.66 0.55
CA TYR A 127 1.10 -17.25 1.87
C TYR A 127 2.05 -18.29 2.44
N ALA A 128 3.14 -17.84 3.04
CA ALA A 128 4.10 -18.76 3.64
C ALA A 128 4.78 -18.19 4.88
N PRO A 129 5.37 -19.05 5.73
CA PRO A 129 6.01 -18.60 6.95
C PRO A 129 7.19 -17.65 6.71
N VAL A 130 7.31 -16.64 7.57
CA VAL A 130 8.40 -15.67 7.61
C VAL A 130 8.80 -15.40 9.06
N ILE A 131 10.04 -14.93 9.23
CA ILE A 131 10.59 -14.52 10.52
C ILE A 131 10.50 -13.00 10.57
N TYR A 132 9.80 -12.47 11.56
CA TYR A 132 9.81 -11.04 11.85
C TYR A 132 10.98 -10.78 12.79
N ARG A 133 11.91 -9.91 12.40
CA ARG A 133 13.04 -9.54 13.26
C ARG A 133 12.63 -8.33 14.07
N ASP A 134 12.83 -8.36 15.40
CA ASP A 134 12.40 -7.27 16.29
C ASP A 134 13.19 -5.96 16.09
N GLU A 135 14.34 -5.99 15.39
CA GLU A 135 15.04 -4.78 14.91
C GLU A 135 14.72 -4.41 13.44
N GLU A 136 13.86 -5.20 12.79
CA GLU A 136 13.49 -5.06 11.39
C GLU A 136 11.98 -5.40 11.24
N TYR A 137 11.12 -4.48 11.70
CA TYR A 137 9.77 -4.32 11.11
C TYR A 137 9.85 -3.71 9.69
N PHE A 138 11.06 -3.71 9.14
CA PHE A 138 11.60 -3.08 7.96
C PHE A 138 12.75 -4.00 7.53
N MET A 139 12.68 -4.65 6.36
CA MET A 139 13.68 -5.62 5.84
C MET A 139 13.65 -6.99 6.57
N ILE A 140 12.86 -7.99 6.19
CA ILE A 140 13.21 -9.00 5.18
C ILE A 140 11.89 -9.66 4.74
N SER A 141 11.28 -9.10 3.73
CA SER A 141 11.55 -9.63 2.40
C SER A 141 12.18 -8.45 1.70
N GLN A 142 13.36 -8.57 1.11
CA GLN A 142 13.51 -7.79 -0.11
C GLN A 142 12.31 -8.21 -0.96
N PRO A 143 11.40 -7.28 -1.31
CA PRO A 143 10.48 -7.55 -2.38
C PRO A 143 11.33 -7.84 -3.61
N ILE A 144 10.67 -8.04 -4.71
CA ILE A 144 11.21 -8.11 -6.07
C ILE A 144 12.08 -6.88 -6.50
N LEU A 145 12.67 -6.09 -5.58
CA LEU A 145 13.48 -4.90 -5.83
C LEU A 145 14.77 -5.20 -6.64
N GLU A 146 15.50 -6.29 -6.37
CA GLU A 146 16.62 -6.70 -7.25
C GLU A 146 16.14 -7.25 -8.61
N VAL A 147 14.90 -7.72 -8.71
CA VAL A 147 14.28 -8.16 -9.97
C VAL A 147 13.89 -6.96 -10.82
N THR A 148 13.36 -5.90 -10.20
CA THR A 148 13.02 -4.65 -10.89
C THR A 148 14.25 -3.93 -11.42
N ASP A 149 15.37 -3.90 -10.70
CA ASP A 149 16.60 -3.27 -11.22
C ASP A 149 17.15 -3.96 -12.48
N LYS A 150 16.88 -5.26 -12.68
CA LYS A 150 17.25 -6.00 -13.90
C LYS A 150 16.19 -5.94 -15.02
N MET A 151 15.01 -5.38 -14.74
CA MET A 151 13.91 -5.16 -15.69
C MET A 151 13.73 -3.68 -16.09
N LYS A 152 14.48 -2.76 -15.46
CA LYS A 152 14.52 -1.34 -15.85
C LYS A 152 15.11 -1.23 -17.25
N SER A 153 14.26 -0.87 -18.21
CA SER A 153 14.68 -0.52 -19.57
C SER A 153 13.83 0.62 -20.08
N VAL A 154 14.44 1.48 -20.89
CA VAL A 154 13.74 2.57 -21.57
C VAL A 154 13.67 2.21 -23.04
N GLU A 155 12.46 2.19 -23.58
CA GLU A 155 12.23 2.14 -25.02
C GLU A 155 11.93 3.55 -25.50
N LYS A 156 12.78 4.08 -26.39
CA LYS A 156 12.62 5.42 -26.93
C LYS A 156 12.71 5.40 -28.45
N ASN A 157 11.65 5.86 -29.09
CA ASN A 157 11.48 5.97 -30.54
C ASN A 157 10.90 7.35 -30.90
N ASN A 158 10.79 7.67 -32.19
CA ASN A 158 10.21 8.95 -32.59
C ASN A 158 8.75 9.06 -32.11
N GLY A 159 8.47 10.02 -31.23
CA GLY A 159 7.15 10.25 -30.65
C GLY A 159 6.67 9.19 -29.64
N THR A 160 7.57 8.37 -29.08
CA THR A 160 7.23 7.35 -28.07
C THR A 160 8.37 7.17 -27.09
N CYS A 161 8.06 7.13 -25.79
CA CYS A 161 9.01 6.75 -24.75
C CYS A 161 8.29 5.94 -23.66
N ILE A 162 8.83 4.78 -23.28
CA ILE A 162 8.24 3.88 -22.28
C ILE A 162 9.29 3.47 -21.25
N LEU A 163 8.99 3.68 -19.98
CA LEU A 163 9.78 3.27 -18.82
C LEU A 163 9.27 1.92 -18.31
N TYR A 164 10.01 0.85 -18.59
CA TYR A 164 9.70 -0.49 -18.09
C TYR A 164 10.26 -0.72 -16.70
N GLY A 165 9.58 -1.52 -15.89
CA GLY A 165 10.03 -1.90 -14.55
C GLY A 165 9.56 -0.96 -13.43
N VAL A 166 8.66 -0.01 -13.73
CA VAL A 166 7.95 0.76 -12.70
C VAL A 166 7.01 -0.20 -11.95
N PRO A 167 7.11 -0.30 -10.60
CA PRO A 167 6.28 -1.22 -9.82
C PRO A 167 4.78 -1.00 -10.07
N LYS A 168 4.02 -2.10 -10.13
CA LYS A 168 2.56 -2.04 -10.30
C LYS A 168 1.91 -1.30 -9.12
N VAL A 169 1.05 -0.35 -9.45
CA VAL A 169 0.16 0.34 -8.52
C VAL A 169 -1.24 -0.25 -8.66
N ALA A 170 -1.80 -0.73 -7.55
CA ALA A 170 -3.15 -1.28 -7.47
C ALA A 170 -3.61 -1.27 -6.01
N TYR A 171 -4.93 -1.31 -5.79
CA TYR A 171 -5.47 -1.55 -4.45
C TYR A 171 -5.04 -2.91 -3.92
N THR A 172 -4.46 -2.92 -2.72
CA THR A 172 -4.14 -4.16 -2.00
C THR A 172 -4.54 -4.01 -0.54
N TYR A 173 -4.68 -5.11 0.18
CA TYR A 173 -5.01 -5.07 1.61
C TYR A 173 -4.01 -4.28 2.47
N GLU A 174 -2.77 -4.10 2.00
CA GLU A 174 -1.72 -3.35 2.69
C GLU A 174 -1.62 -1.89 2.19
N GLU A 175 -1.98 -1.62 0.93
CA GLU A 175 -1.77 -0.32 0.29
C GLU A 175 -3.07 0.08 -0.42
N CYS A 176 -3.89 0.87 0.28
CA CYS A 176 -5.20 1.34 -0.15
C CYS A 176 -5.23 2.85 -0.42
N THR A 177 -4.22 3.62 -0.02
CA THR A 177 -4.15 5.06 -0.31
C THR A 177 -3.31 5.31 -1.58
N PRO A 178 -3.91 5.81 -2.68
CA PRO A 178 -3.23 5.86 -3.99
C PRO A 178 -1.95 6.69 -4.02
N PHE A 179 -1.95 7.93 -3.51
CA PHE A 179 -0.77 8.80 -3.64
C PHE A 179 0.49 8.25 -2.93
N PRO A 180 0.46 7.82 -1.65
CA PRO A 180 1.61 7.20 -1.01
C PRO A 180 2.11 5.95 -1.75
N THR A 181 1.20 5.16 -2.32
CA THR A 181 1.52 3.96 -3.11
C THR A 181 2.26 4.34 -4.39
N VAL A 182 1.72 5.32 -5.12
CA VAL A 182 2.30 5.84 -6.36
C VAL A 182 3.65 6.49 -6.12
N LEU A 183 3.78 7.35 -5.11
CA LEU A 183 5.03 8.00 -4.77
C LEU A 183 6.11 6.96 -4.43
N LYS A 184 5.78 5.95 -3.60
CA LYS A 184 6.67 4.84 -3.29
C LYS A 184 7.09 4.08 -4.56
N ALA A 185 6.16 3.77 -5.47
CA ALA A 185 6.46 3.07 -6.71
C ALA A 185 7.44 3.86 -7.60
N CYS A 186 7.19 5.16 -7.77
CA CYS A 186 8.08 6.05 -8.51
C CYS A 186 9.47 6.14 -7.88
N LEU A 187 9.56 6.36 -6.56
CA LEU A 187 10.84 6.44 -5.86
C LEU A 187 11.64 5.15 -5.96
N ASN A 188 11.00 3.99 -5.80
CA ASN A 188 11.64 2.69 -5.97
C ASN A 188 12.18 2.51 -7.40
N TYR A 189 11.42 2.94 -8.41
CA TYR A 189 11.89 2.95 -9.79
C TYR A 189 13.11 3.87 -9.97
N MET A 190 13.13 5.03 -9.30
CA MET A 190 14.27 5.96 -9.31
C MET A 190 15.44 5.53 -8.41
N GLY A 191 15.42 4.30 -7.85
CA GLY A 191 16.49 3.77 -7.00
C GLY A 191 16.47 4.31 -5.57
N GLN A 192 15.41 5.00 -5.16
CA GLN A 192 15.23 5.51 -3.80
C GLN A 192 14.21 4.65 -3.05
N THR A 193 14.69 3.85 -2.10
CA THR A 193 13.78 3.14 -1.20
C THR A 193 13.14 4.13 -0.23
N THR A 194 11.82 4.09 -0.11
CA THR A 194 11.07 4.86 0.90
C THR A 194 9.99 3.98 1.49
N ASP A 195 9.74 4.17 2.78
CA ASP A 195 8.75 3.40 3.51
C ASP A 195 7.34 3.96 3.36
N TYR A 196 6.38 3.07 3.20
CA TYR A 196 4.98 3.42 3.01
C TYR A 196 4.38 4.05 4.28
N ALA A 197 4.68 3.51 5.47
CA ALA A 197 4.18 4.06 6.73
C ALA A 197 4.69 5.48 6.95
N TYR A 198 5.97 5.72 6.62
CA TYR A 198 6.56 7.05 6.71
C TYR A 198 5.89 8.07 5.78
N ILE A 199 5.61 7.69 4.51
CA ILE A 199 4.87 8.56 3.58
C ILE A 199 3.41 8.77 4.06
N MET A 200 2.73 7.71 4.52
CA MET A 200 1.37 7.79 5.07
C MET A 200 1.30 8.77 6.25
N ALA A 201 2.28 8.72 7.16
CA ALA A 201 2.35 9.66 8.28
C ALA A 201 2.66 11.08 7.81
N ALA A 202 3.62 11.26 6.89
CA ALA A 202 4.04 12.57 6.40
C ALA A 202 2.92 13.32 5.67
N THR A 203 2.22 12.62 4.79
CA THR A 203 1.08 13.15 4.04
C THR A 203 -0.14 13.42 4.93
N GLY A 204 -0.12 12.94 6.18
CA GLY A 204 -1.26 13.02 7.09
C GLY A 204 -2.34 11.97 6.87
N ALA A 205 -2.21 11.16 5.82
CA ALA A 205 -3.12 10.07 5.47
C ALA A 205 -3.34 9.08 6.61
N ALA A 206 -2.29 8.76 7.37
CA ALA A 206 -2.36 7.85 8.51
C ALA A 206 -3.33 8.32 9.61
N PHE A 207 -3.53 9.62 9.73
CA PHE A 207 -4.28 10.26 10.82
C PHE A 207 -5.65 10.81 10.37
N ARG A 208 -5.99 10.67 9.09
CA ARG A 208 -7.24 11.23 8.56
C ARG A 208 -8.45 10.37 8.94
N LEU A 209 -9.53 11.06 9.23
CA LEU A 209 -10.91 10.59 9.06
C LEU A 209 -11.69 11.82 8.59
N ARG A 210 -12.44 11.67 7.51
CA ARG A 210 -13.24 12.75 6.92
C ARG A 210 -14.64 12.26 6.64
N TRP A 211 -15.62 13.14 6.83
CA TRP A 211 -17.01 12.83 6.57
C TRP A 211 -17.74 14.05 6.02
N ASN A 212 -18.24 13.96 4.79
CA ASN A 212 -19.05 15.00 4.18
C ASN A 212 -20.34 15.21 4.98
N LEU A 213 -20.64 16.45 5.33
CA LEU A 213 -21.77 16.80 6.18
C LEU A 213 -23.10 16.93 5.43
N ASN A 214 -23.06 16.98 4.10
CA ASN A 214 -24.23 17.31 3.28
C ASN A 214 -24.83 16.08 2.57
N TYR A 215 -24.01 15.10 2.22
CA TYR A 215 -24.44 13.90 1.50
C TYR A 215 -23.44 12.76 1.67
N TRP A 216 -23.84 11.55 1.27
CA TRP A 216 -22.98 10.37 1.28
C TRP A 216 -22.00 10.44 0.11
N ASP A 217 -20.71 10.54 0.44
CA ASP A 217 -19.67 10.91 -0.51
C ASP A 217 -18.54 9.89 -0.46
N GLY A 218 -18.37 9.10 -1.53
CA GLY A 218 -17.22 8.21 -1.68
C GLY A 218 -15.89 8.96 -1.75
N GLY A 219 -15.91 10.26 -2.06
CA GLY A 219 -14.73 11.12 -2.04
C GLY A 219 -14.19 11.42 -0.63
N ASN A 220 -14.90 11.04 0.45
CA ASN A 220 -14.44 11.23 1.83
C ASN A 220 -12.99 10.75 2.05
N VAL A 221 -12.61 9.64 1.42
CA VAL A 221 -11.30 9.00 1.58
C VAL A 221 -10.16 9.70 0.84
N ASP A 222 -10.47 10.57 -0.12
CA ASP A 222 -9.49 11.22 -1.00
C ASP A 222 -8.43 11.98 -0.19
N ILE A 223 -7.16 11.83 -0.58
CA ILE A 223 -6.04 12.46 0.09
C ILE A 223 -6.08 14.00 0.01
N MET A 224 -6.76 14.57 -0.98
CA MET A 224 -6.99 16.01 -1.09
C MET A 224 -7.82 16.56 0.07
N ASN A 225 -8.62 15.73 0.72
CA ASN A 225 -9.45 16.12 1.86
C ASN A 225 -8.70 16.07 3.21
N VAL A 226 -7.40 15.76 3.23
CA VAL A 226 -6.61 15.76 4.47
C VAL A 226 -6.44 17.18 5.02
N TYR A 227 -6.24 18.17 4.15
CA TYR A 227 -5.98 19.57 4.50
C TYR A 227 -6.95 20.50 3.79
N ASN A 228 -7.08 21.75 4.28
CA ASN A 228 -7.88 22.78 3.60
C ASN A 228 -7.30 23.12 2.21
N GLU A 229 -5.98 23.11 2.09
CA GLU A 229 -5.27 23.21 0.81
C GLU A 229 -5.18 21.82 0.15
N PRO A 230 -5.88 21.57 -0.98
CA PRO A 230 -6.03 20.23 -1.56
C PRO A 230 -4.70 19.55 -1.89
N TYR A 231 -3.70 20.33 -2.32
CA TYR A 231 -2.41 19.79 -2.77
C TYR A 231 -1.40 19.63 -1.62
N LYS A 232 -1.74 19.99 -0.38
CA LYS A 232 -0.80 20.04 0.74
C LYS A 232 -0.27 18.67 1.15
N ALA A 233 -1.09 17.62 1.01
CA ALA A 233 -0.67 16.26 1.29
C ALA A 233 0.44 15.81 0.33
N PHE A 234 0.35 16.19 -0.95
CA PHE A 234 1.37 15.87 -1.96
C PHE A 234 2.70 16.55 -1.65
N GLU A 235 2.66 17.85 -1.33
CA GLU A 235 3.83 18.63 -0.89
C GLU A 235 4.57 17.92 0.27
N LYS A 236 3.82 17.53 1.31
CA LYS A 236 4.39 16.85 2.47
C LYS A 236 4.96 15.47 2.13
N GLY A 237 4.32 14.73 1.21
CA GLY A 237 4.85 13.47 0.71
C GLY A 237 6.21 13.62 0.02
N PHE A 238 6.34 14.60 -0.88
CA PHE A 238 7.61 14.91 -1.55
C PHE A 238 8.69 15.40 -0.56
N ALA A 239 8.32 16.28 0.37
CA ALA A 239 9.25 16.77 1.40
C ALA A 239 9.77 15.63 2.31
N ALA A 240 8.91 14.68 2.69
CA ALA A 240 9.32 13.50 3.46
C ALA A 240 10.19 12.53 2.64
N ALA A 241 9.92 12.41 1.34
CA ALA A 241 10.80 11.71 0.42
C ALA A 241 12.15 12.42 0.23
N GLY A 242 12.31 13.68 0.67
CA GLY A 242 13.50 14.49 0.40
C GLY A 242 13.65 14.76 -1.09
N ARG A 243 12.56 15.15 -1.75
CA ARG A 243 12.51 15.44 -3.19
C ARG A 243 11.88 16.80 -3.42
N SER A 244 12.46 17.58 -4.32
CA SER A 244 11.73 18.68 -4.93
C SER A 244 10.66 18.12 -5.87
N TYR A 245 9.68 18.93 -6.24
CA TYR A 245 8.65 18.53 -7.19
C TYR A 245 8.13 19.76 -7.93
N LYS A 246 7.54 19.52 -9.10
CA LYS A 246 6.76 20.51 -9.85
C LYS A 246 5.35 19.99 -10.00
N ILE A 247 4.36 20.81 -9.69
CA ILE A 247 2.95 20.52 -9.96
C ILE A 247 2.44 21.42 -11.09
N LEU A 248 1.69 20.84 -12.01
CA LEU A 248 0.95 21.55 -13.04
C LEU A 248 -0.52 21.16 -12.92
N THR A 249 -1.37 22.12 -12.57
CA THR A 249 -2.81 21.90 -12.40
C THR A 249 -3.59 22.32 -13.65
N ARG A 250 -4.77 21.75 -13.84
CA ARG A 250 -5.59 21.98 -15.04
C ARG A 250 -6.07 23.43 -15.17
N ASP A 251 -6.22 24.16 -14.07
CA ASP A 251 -6.54 25.59 -14.07
C ASP A 251 -5.35 26.48 -14.44
N GLN A 252 -4.12 25.94 -14.42
CA GLN A 252 -2.88 26.65 -14.75
C GLN A 252 -2.28 26.22 -16.10
N GLY A 253 -2.88 25.26 -16.79
CA GLY A 253 -2.34 24.66 -18.02
C GLY A 253 -3.41 24.17 -18.98
N ASP A 254 -2.96 23.70 -20.14
CA ASP A 254 -3.81 23.10 -21.17
C ASP A 254 -3.27 21.72 -21.56
N LYS A 255 -3.94 21.06 -22.53
CA LYS A 255 -3.52 19.74 -23.01
C LYS A 255 -2.07 19.75 -23.48
N ALA A 256 -1.63 20.82 -24.14
CA ALA A 256 -0.29 20.93 -24.70
C ALA A 256 0.77 21.05 -23.60
N SER A 257 0.53 21.85 -22.56
CA SER A 257 1.48 21.98 -21.45
C SER A 257 1.55 20.70 -20.59
N PHE A 258 0.43 19.97 -20.44
CA PHE A 258 0.42 18.65 -19.81
C PHE A 258 1.23 17.63 -20.62
N ILE A 259 1.01 17.56 -21.93
CA ILE A 259 1.81 16.72 -22.85
C ILE A 259 3.29 17.07 -22.76
N GLN A 260 3.62 18.35 -22.75
CA GLN A 260 5.01 18.80 -22.67
C GLN A 260 5.68 18.33 -21.37
N LEU A 261 5.00 18.46 -20.23
CA LEU A 261 5.54 17.99 -18.95
C LEU A 261 5.73 16.47 -18.94
N ILE A 262 4.73 15.71 -19.41
CA ILE A 262 4.81 14.25 -19.48
C ILE A 262 5.98 13.83 -20.36
N THR A 263 6.05 14.35 -21.58
CA THR A 263 7.07 13.94 -22.54
C THR A 263 8.47 14.34 -22.06
N SER A 264 8.65 15.53 -21.47
CA SER A 264 9.96 15.97 -20.97
C SER A 264 10.50 15.12 -19.82
N GLU A 265 9.65 14.72 -18.87
CA GLU A 265 10.06 13.92 -17.71
C GLU A 265 10.33 12.47 -18.10
N ILE A 266 9.42 11.87 -18.88
CA ILE A 266 9.55 10.48 -19.33
C ILE A 266 10.78 10.31 -20.23
N ASP A 267 11.08 11.29 -21.08
CA ASP A 267 12.27 11.27 -21.93
C ASP A 267 13.59 11.28 -21.15
N GLN A 268 13.57 11.82 -19.92
CA GLN A 268 14.69 11.84 -19.00
C GLN A 268 14.75 10.59 -18.11
N GLY A 269 13.79 9.67 -18.27
CA GLY A 269 13.72 8.46 -17.47
C GLY A 269 12.95 8.62 -16.15
N SER A 270 12.21 9.71 -15.96
CA SER A 270 11.46 9.98 -14.73
C SER A 270 9.97 9.72 -14.91
N PRO A 271 9.34 8.85 -14.10
CA PRO A 271 7.89 8.67 -14.12
C PRO A 271 7.18 9.93 -13.61
N VAL A 272 5.96 10.15 -14.09
CA VAL A 272 5.13 11.30 -13.71
C VAL A 272 3.93 10.82 -12.90
N ILE A 273 3.62 11.50 -11.80
CA ILE A 273 2.40 11.24 -11.03
C ILE A 273 1.28 12.08 -11.63
N ALA A 274 0.11 11.50 -11.87
CA ALA A 274 -1.05 12.20 -12.42
C ALA A 274 -2.27 11.94 -11.55
N LEU A 275 -3.20 12.90 -11.52
CA LEU A 275 -4.49 12.75 -10.84
C LEU A 275 -5.58 12.63 -11.89
N GLY A 276 -6.39 11.56 -11.81
CA GLY A 276 -7.62 11.40 -12.59
C GLY A 276 -7.49 11.01 -14.06
N ILE A 277 -6.40 10.33 -14.43
CA ILE A 277 -6.26 9.77 -15.79
C ILE A 277 -7.34 8.73 -16.10
N ILE A 278 -7.62 7.84 -15.15
CA ILE A 278 -8.70 6.84 -15.19
C ILE A 278 -9.42 6.92 -13.85
N GLY A 279 -10.75 7.00 -13.90
CA GLY A 279 -11.60 7.05 -12.72
C GLY A 279 -11.62 8.42 -12.02
N PRO A 280 -11.86 8.46 -10.70
CA PRO A 280 -11.86 9.69 -9.91
C PRO A 280 -10.48 10.37 -9.91
N PRO A 281 -10.32 11.60 -9.40
CA PRO A 281 -9.07 12.36 -9.39
C PRO A 281 -7.99 11.80 -8.43
N GLU A 282 -7.88 10.49 -8.35
CA GLU A 282 -6.90 9.74 -7.57
C GLU A 282 -5.56 9.62 -8.29
N ALA A 283 -4.51 9.43 -7.49
CA ALA A 283 -3.16 9.36 -8.01
C ALA A 283 -2.91 8.08 -8.82
N CYS A 284 -2.29 8.23 -9.98
CA CYS A 284 -1.74 7.17 -10.79
C CYS A 284 -0.31 7.52 -11.25
N VAL A 285 0.40 6.54 -11.81
CA VAL A 285 1.73 6.78 -12.39
C VAL A 285 1.66 6.67 -13.90
N ILE A 286 2.16 7.70 -14.59
CA ILE A 286 2.47 7.67 -16.01
C ILE A 286 3.92 7.18 -16.15
N THR A 287 4.07 6.09 -16.89
CA THR A 287 5.34 5.41 -17.15
C THR A 287 5.78 5.55 -18.60
N GLY A 288 4.92 6.08 -19.47
CA GLY A 288 5.29 6.29 -20.87
C GLY A 288 4.26 7.09 -21.65
N TYR A 289 4.62 7.39 -22.88
CA TYR A 289 3.74 7.99 -23.86
C TYR A 289 3.95 7.40 -25.25
N GLN A 290 2.90 7.48 -26.07
CA GLN A 290 2.87 7.19 -27.49
C GLN A 290 2.22 8.36 -28.23
N ASP A 291 2.37 8.41 -29.55
CA ASP A 291 1.80 9.45 -30.42
C ASP A 291 2.11 10.87 -29.90
N ASN A 292 3.38 11.14 -29.55
CA ASN A 292 3.84 12.43 -29.02
C ASN A 292 3.08 12.92 -27.76
N GLY A 293 2.63 12.00 -26.90
CA GLY A 293 1.93 12.34 -25.67
C GLY A 293 0.41 12.34 -25.78
N HIS A 294 -0.14 12.12 -26.98
CA HIS A 294 -1.58 11.95 -27.15
C HIS A 294 -2.11 10.66 -26.50
N LYS A 295 -1.26 9.62 -26.42
CA LYS A 295 -1.53 8.42 -25.65
C LYS A 295 -0.56 8.30 -24.50
N ILE A 296 -1.06 7.94 -23.33
CA ILE A 296 -0.23 7.76 -22.13
C ILE A 296 -0.34 6.34 -21.60
N LEU A 297 0.75 5.87 -21.01
CA LEU A 297 0.88 4.53 -20.45
C LEU A 297 1.21 4.60 -18.97
N GLY A 298 0.73 3.63 -18.19
CA GLY A 298 1.04 3.62 -16.76
C GLY A 298 0.35 2.56 -15.92
N TRP A 299 0.32 2.80 -14.60
CA TRP A 299 -0.46 2.03 -13.64
C TRP A 299 -1.47 2.92 -12.94
N ASN A 300 -2.70 2.43 -12.79
CA ASN A 300 -3.78 3.11 -12.09
C ASN A 300 -4.61 2.08 -11.30
N CYS A 301 -5.00 2.41 -10.07
CA CYS A 301 -5.77 1.50 -9.21
C CYS A 301 -7.16 1.10 -9.77
N PHE A 302 -7.71 1.91 -10.68
CA PHE A 302 -9.01 1.74 -11.31
C PHE A 302 -8.94 1.20 -12.74
N GLN A 303 -7.74 0.91 -13.27
CA GLN A 303 -7.61 0.51 -14.67
C GLN A 303 -8.41 -0.77 -14.99
N ASP A 304 -8.54 -1.69 -14.03
CA ASP A 304 -9.24 -2.96 -14.21
C ASP A 304 -10.76 -2.84 -13.89
N ASN A 305 -11.25 -1.68 -13.43
CA ASN A 305 -12.67 -1.46 -13.11
C ASN A 305 -13.46 -1.15 -14.38
N MET A 306 -14.45 -1.99 -14.69
CA MET A 306 -15.31 -1.85 -15.88
C MET A 306 -16.04 -0.50 -15.96
N GLU A 307 -16.34 0.12 -14.81
CA GLU A 307 -17.00 1.42 -14.73
C GLU A 307 -16.11 2.59 -15.19
N PHE A 308 -14.78 2.46 -15.05
CA PHE A 308 -13.81 3.52 -15.30
C PHE A 308 -12.94 3.29 -16.54
N ASN A 309 -12.81 2.04 -16.99
CA ASN A 309 -11.85 1.67 -18.03
C ASN A 309 -12.35 1.78 -19.48
N LYS A 310 -13.46 2.50 -19.70
CA LYS A 310 -14.00 2.71 -21.04
C LYS A 310 -13.00 3.45 -21.93
N GLY A 311 -12.53 2.79 -22.99
CA GLY A 311 -11.52 3.32 -23.91
C GLY A 311 -10.07 3.07 -23.48
N VAL A 312 -9.86 2.43 -22.31
CA VAL A 312 -8.54 2.00 -21.85
C VAL A 312 -8.20 0.66 -22.52
N THR A 313 -7.00 0.58 -23.08
CA THR A 313 -6.40 -0.68 -23.56
C THR A 313 -5.15 -1.00 -22.74
N TYR A 314 -4.48 -2.13 -23.02
CA TYR A 314 -3.34 -2.57 -22.21
C TYR A 314 -2.13 -2.89 -23.06
N HIS A 315 -0.98 -2.41 -22.60
CA HIS A 315 0.31 -2.85 -23.10
C HIS A 315 0.61 -4.29 -22.65
N GLN A 316 1.49 -5.00 -23.35
CA GLN A 316 1.84 -6.39 -23.03
C GLN A 316 2.37 -6.57 -21.58
N CYS A 317 3.00 -5.54 -21.02
CA CYS A 317 3.48 -5.54 -19.62
C CYS A 317 2.39 -5.22 -18.58
N GLY A 318 1.15 -5.02 -19.01
CA GLY A 318 -0.01 -4.70 -18.16
C GLY A 318 -0.25 -3.21 -17.93
N TYR A 319 0.61 -2.32 -18.42
CA TYR A 319 0.34 -0.88 -18.33
C TYR A 319 -0.97 -0.55 -19.04
N PHE A 320 -1.78 0.33 -18.44
CA PHE A 320 -2.90 0.93 -19.16
C PHE A 320 -2.36 1.73 -20.34
N ILE A 321 -3.18 1.88 -21.39
CA ILE A 321 -2.99 2.81 -22.51
C ILE A 321 -4.28 3.62 -22.61
N CYS A 322 -4.18 4.93 -22.48
CA CYS A 322 -5.30 5.85 -22.50
C CYS A 322 -5.05 6.98 -23.51
N ASP A 323 -5.98 7.20 -24.45
CA ASP A 323 -5.89 8.22 -25.51
C ASP A 323 -6.90 9.36 -25.35
N ASN A 324 -7.87 9.19 -24.45
CA ASN A 324 -8.88 10.17 -24.07
C ASN A 324 -8.66 10.75 -22.65
N TRP A 325 -7.43 10.63 -22.13
CA TRP A 325 -7.09 11.02 -20.77
C TRP A 325 -7.34 12.49 -20.47
N TRP A 326 -7.18 13.38 -21.46
CA TRP A 326 -7.43 14.81 -21.26
C TRP A 326 -8.93 15.14 -21.23
N GLU A 327 -9.70 14.41 -22.02
CA GLU A 327 -11.15 14.55 -22.12
C GLU A 327 -11.84 14.13 -20.81
N ASN A 328 -11.19 13.28 -20.00
CA ASN A 328 -11.59 13.10 -18.61
C ASN A 328 -11.40 14.41 -17.83
N LYS A 329 -12.51 14.99 -17.36
CA LYS A 329 -12.51 16.26 -16.60
C LYS A 329 -11.87 16.10 -15.21
N GLU A 330 -11.80 14.87 -14.70
CA GLU A 330 -11.12 14.55 -13.44
C GLU A 330 -9.59 14.51 -13.59
N THR A 331 -9.05 14.60 -14.82
CA THR A 331 -7.62 14.86 -15.01
C THR A 331 -7.29 16.28 -14.56
N ILE A 332 -6.88 16.44 -13.30
CA ILE A 332 -6.76 17.75 -12.66
C ILE A 332 -5.32 18.21 -12.41
N ALA A 333 -4.35 17.30 -12.32
CA ALA A 333 -2.97 17.67 -12.05
C ALA A 333 -1.94 16.64 -12.52
N LEU A 334 -0.74 17.13 -12.81
CA LEU A 334 0.49 16.36 -13.00
C LEU A 334 1.53 16.80 -11.99
N MET A 335 2.34 15.86 -11.52
CA MET A 335 3.45 16.10 -10.62
C MET A 335 4.71 15.42 -11.15
N ALA A 336 5.72 16.23 -11.47
CA ALA A 336 7.06 15.79 -11.82
C ALA A 336 7.92 15.66 -10.57
N ILE A 337 8.67 14.56 -10.48
CA ILE A 337 9.51 14.23 -9.33
C ILE A 337 10.90 14.81 -9.55
N GLY A 338 11.28 15.78 -8.72
CA GLY A 338 12.53 16.52 -8.86
C GLY A 338 13.75 15.85 -8.20
N GLU A 339 14.79 16.65 -8.02
CA GLU A 339 16.07 16.23 -7.46
C GLU A 339 15.97 15.90 -5.97
N GLN A 340 16.88 15.04 -5.49
CA GLN A 340 17.03 14.78 -4.06
C GLN A 340 17.46 16.05 -3.33
N GLN A 341 16.78 16.34 -2.24
CA GLN A 341 17.08 17.45 -1.34
C GLN A 341 17.79 16.92 -0.10
N VAL A 342 18.65 17.75 0.47
CA VAL A 342 19.43 17.40 1.67
C VAL A 342 18.54 17.29 2.90
N GLU A 343 17.51 18.14 3.00
CA GLU A 343 16.59 18.17 4.13
C GLU A 343 15.32 17.35 3.88
N LYS A 344 14.87 16.65 4.92
CA LYS A 344 13.60 15.93 4.98
C LYS A 344 12.75 16.49 6.11
N THR A 345 11.44 16.31 6.03
CA THR A 345 10.54 16.64 7.13
C THR A 345 10.94 15.90 8.41
N GLY A 346 11.28 16.63 9.47
CA GLY A 346 11.68 16.05 10.74
C GLY A 346 10.51 15.40 11.48
N ILE A 347 10.82 14.41 12.35
CA ILE A 347 9.84 13.68 13.16
C ILE A 347 8.93 14.63 13.96
N LYS A 348 9.52 15.64 14.61
CA LYS A 348 8.78 16.64 15.41
C LYS A 348 7.70 17.36 14.59
N GLU A 349 8.02 17.71 13.35
CA GLU A 349 7.06 18.38 12.46
C GLU A 349 5.97 17.42 11.96
N MET A 350 6.31 16.16 11.70
CA MET A 350 5.32 15.13 11.36
C MET A 350 4.34 14.87 12.51
N VAL A 351 4.82 14.84 13.76
CA VAL A 351 3.96 14.69 14.95
C VAL A 351 3.03 15.90 15.11
N LYS A 352 3.52 17.13 14.93
CA LYS A 352 2.66 18.33 14.91
C LYS A 352 1.56 18.24 13.87
N ASN A 353 1.91 17.83 12.65
CA ASN A 353 0.95 17.65 11.56
C ASN A 353 -0.10 16.59 11.90
N ALA A 354 0.29 15.47 12.50
CA ALA A 354 -0.63 14.43 12.96
C ALA A 354 -1.66 15.00 13.96
N ILE A 355 -1.18 15.69 15.01
CA ILE A 355 -2.04 16.30 16.03
C ILE A 355 -2.99 17.32 15.39
N GLN A 356 -2.49 18.16 14.49
CA GLN A 356 -3.32 19.13 13.77
C GLN A 356 -4.44 18.45 12.98
N ILE A 357 -4.14 17.35 12.27
CA ILE A 357 -5.13 16.61 11.47
C ILE A 357 -6.20 15.97 12.34
N MET A 358 -5.81 15.39 13.48
CA MET A 358 -6.71 14.74 14.44
C MET A 358 -7.54 15.77 15.23
N THR A 359 -7.11 17.03 15.27
CA THR A 359 -7.80 18.13 15.96
C THR A 359 -8.66 18.96 15.02
N ASN A 360 -8.31 19.05 13.74
CA ASN A 360 -9.01 19.90 12.80
C ASN A 360 -10.42 19.37 12.54
N LYS A 361 -11.41 20.10 13.04
CA LYS A 361 -12.83 19.74 13.03
C LYS A 361 -13.48 19.83 11.67
N LYS A 362 -12.91 20.63 10.75
CA LYS A 362 -13.58 20.96 9.50
C LYS A 362 -12.59 21.20 8.38
N ILE A 363 -12.90 20.65 7.21
CA ILE A 363 -12.25 20.94 5.94
C ILE A 363 -13.28 21.58 5.02
N THR A 364 -12.91 22.71 4.43
CA THR A 364 -13.78 23.42 3.48
C THR A 364 -13.03 23.61 2.17
N HIS A 365 -13.55 22.99 1.10
CA HIS A 365 -13.04 23.19 -0.23
C HIS A 365 -13.90 24.21 -0.97
N ILE A 366 -13.25 25.24 -1.48
CA ILE A 366 -13.89 26.32 -2.24
C ILE A 366 -13.71 26.01 -3.72
N ASP A 367 -14.81 26.09 -4.47
CA ASP A 367 -14.75 26.02 -5.92
C ASP A 367 -13.96 27.22 -6.47
N PRO A 368 -12.87 27.00 -7.23
CA PRO A 368 -11.98 28.08 -7.62
C PRO A 368 -12.64 29.08 -8.58
N LEU A 369 -13.66 28.67 -9.34
CA LEU A 369 -14.36 29.49 -10.33
C LEU A 369 -15.50 30.28 -9.70
N THR A 370 -16.35 29.60 -8.93
CA THR A 370 -17.57 30.20 -8.36
C THR A 370 -17.35 30.82 -6.99
N LYS A 371 -16.22 30.52 -6.33
CA LYS A 371 -15.90 30.89 -4.93
C LYS A 371 -16.90 30.38 -3.90
N ASN A 372 -17.81 29.48 -4.28
CA ASN A 372 -18.75 28.82 -3.36
C ASN A 372 -18.08 27.64 -2.64
N ILE A 373 -18.63 27.26 -1.48
CA ILE A 373 -18.25 26.02 -0.81
C ILE A 373 -18.64 24.86 -1.71
N ARG A 374 -17.64 24.10 -2.18
CA ARG A 374 -17.84 22.89 -2.98
C ARG A 374 -18.13 21.71 -2.06
N ASN A 375 -17.28 21.51 -1.05
CA ASN A 375 -17.40 20.44 -0.08
C ASN A 375 -17.11 20.94 1.33
N GLU A 376 -17.87 20.40 2.28
CA GLU A 376 -17.71 20.64 3.70
C GLU A 376 -17.63 19.28 4.42
N LEU A 377 -16.46 18.99 4.98
CA LEU A 377 -16.19 17.72 5.63
C LEU A 377 -15.87 17.96 7.12
N ALA A 378 -16.48 17.15 7.98
CA ALA A 378 -16.03 17.01 9.35
C ALA A 378 -14.66 16.31 9.40
N GLY A 379 -13.86 16.68 10.40
CA GLY A 379 -12.55 16.12 10.67
C GLY A 379 -12.33 15.88 12.17
N GLY A 380 -11.28 15.13 12.49
CA GLY A 380 -10.95 14.79 13.87
C GLY A 380 -12.10 14.07 14.58
N GLN A 381 -12.34 14.42 15.83
CA GLN A 381 -13.39 13.84 16.66
C GLN A 381 -14.81 14.08 16.09
N ASP A 382 -15.03 15.23 15.45
CA ASP A 382 -16.33 15.59 14.87
C ASP A 382 -16.69 14.71 13.66
N ALA A 383 -15.69 14.15 12.96
CA ALA A 383 -15.91 13.20 11.87
C ALA A 383 -16.48 11.87 12.35
N TYR A 384 -16.05 11.39 13.53
CA TYR A 384 -16.63 10.18 14.14
C TYR A 384 -18.10 10.40 14.51
N ASP A 385 -18.44 11.58 15.03
CA ASP A 385 -19.82 11.91 15.36
C ASP A 385 -20.68 12.03 14.11
N ALA A 386 -20.19 12.71 13.07
CA ALA A 386 -20.90 12.81 11.79
C ALA A 386 -21.13 11.43 11.16
N TRP A 387 -20.12 10.57 11.16
CA TRP A 387 -20.22 9.19 10.68
C TRP A 387 -21.24 8.38 11.49
N ALA A 388 -21.15 8.39 12.82
CA ALA A 388 -22.10 7.70 13.70
C ALA A 388 -23.55 8.19 13.52
N ASN A 389 -23.74 9.50 13.38
CA ASN A 389 -25.05 10.10 13.17
C ASN A 389 -25.63 9.69 11.81
N ALA A 390 -24.85 9.73 10.74
CA ALA A 390 -25.30 9.34 9.41
C ALA A 390 -25.76 7.87 9.38
N ILE A 391 -25.00 6.96 10.00
CA ILE A 391 -25.38 5.53 10.02
C ILE A 391 -26.52 5.20 10.99
N SER A 392 -26.77 6.03 12.01
CA SER A 392 -27.86 5.80 12.97
C SER A 392 -29.19 6.41 12.54
N HIS A 393 -29.19 7.27 11.52
CA HIS A 393 -30.40 7.94 11.05
C HIS A 393 -31.27 7.01 10.22
N GLU A 394 -32.37 6.52 10.81
CA GLU A 394 -33.26 5.52 10.16
C GLU A 394 -33.85 5.97 8.81
N GLN A 395 -33.97 7.28 8.58
CA GLN A 395 -34.47 7.80 7.30
C GLN A 395 -33.47 7.59 6.14
N GLU A 396 -32.18 7.38 6.44
CA GLU A 396 -31.17 7.00 5.44
C GLU A 396 -31.29 5.52 5.02
N PHE A 397 -32.08 4.72 5.75
CA PHE A 397 -32.27 3.28 5.55
C PHE A 397 -33.76 2.88 5.58
N PRO A 398 -34.62 3.45 4.69
CA PRO A 398 -36.04 3.15 4.67
C PRO A 398 -36.30 1.67 4.32
N GLN A 399 -37.42 1.11 4.78
CA GLN A 399 -37.76 -0.31 4.56
C GLN A 399 -37.87 -0.70 3.07
N ASN A 400 -38.20 0.26 2.19
CA ASN A 400 -38.26 0.09 0.74
C ASN A 400 -37.01 0.64 0.03
N ALA A 401 -35.88 0.72 0.72
CA ALA A 401 -34.59 1.13 0.17
C ALA A 401 -34.23 0.31 -1.07
N ILE A 402 -33.93 1.01 -2.17
CA ILE A 402 -33.43 0.38 -3.39
C ILE A 402 -31.96 0.01 -3.24
N LEU A 403 -31.54 -1.07 -3.91
CA LEU A 403 -30.18 -1.59 -3.80
C LEU A 403 -29.07 -0.56 -4.14
N PRO A 404 -29.18 0.28 -5.19
CA PRO A 404 -28.14 1.28 -5.48
C PRO A 404 -27.87 2.25 -4.32
N MET A 405 -28.93 2.66 -3.61
CA MET A 405 -28.78 3.51 -2.43
C MET A 405 -28.06 2.75 -1.32
N LEU A 406 -28.44 1.51 -1.03
CA LEU A 406 -27.77 0.70 0.00
C LEU A 406 -26.30 0.40 -0.33
N ILE A 407 -25.97 0.24 -1.62
CA ILE A 407 -24.58 0.11 -2.08
C ILE A 407 -23.81 1.40 -1.82
N GLU A 408 -24.35 2.58 -2.16
CA GLU A 408 -23.71 3.88 -1.86
C GLU A 408 -23.44 4.05 -0.36
N ARG A 409 -24.41 3.70 0.50
CA ARG A 409 -24.26 3.74 1.96
C ARG A 409 -23.15 2.81 2.45
N LEU A 410 -23.12 1.57 1.95
CA LEU A 410 -22.10 0.58 2.29
C LEU A 410 -20.71 0.98 1.78
N MET A 411 -20.62 1.59 0.59
CA MET A 411 -19.37 2.08 0.02
C MET A 411 -18.76 3.18 0.92
N CYS A 412 -19.54 4.21 1.27
CA CYS A 412 -19.05 5.27 2.15
C CYS A 412 -18.66 4.76 3.55
N GLN A 413 -19.39 3.78 4.07
CA GLN A 413 -19.05 3.07 5.31
C GLN A 413 -17.69 2.36 5.17
N ASN A 414 -17.46 1.66 4.07
CA ASN A 414 -16.19 0.99 3.80
C ASN A 414 -15.05 2.00 3.68
N ASP A 415 -15.27 3.14 3.02
CA ASP A 415 -14.25 4.19 2.87
C ASP A 415 -13.82 4.78 4.22
N ALA A 416 -14.78 5.03 5.12
CA ALA A 416 -14.49 5.44 6.49
C ALA A 416 -13.71 4.35 7.25
N GLN A 417 -14.09 3.08 7.11
CA GLN A 417 -13.34 1.97 7.69
C GLN A 417 -11.92 1.86 7.15
N VAL A 418 -11.69 2.09 5.85
CA VAL A 418 -10.33 2.05 5.27
C VAL A 418 -9.46 3.16 5.84
N MET A 419 -9.99 4.39 5.96
CA MET A 419 -9.25 5.49 6.60
C MET A 419 -8.79 5.15 8.02
N ILE A 420 -9.62 4.45 8.79
CA ILE A 420 -9.28 4.02 10.14
C ILE A 420 -8.36 2.78 10.14
N ALA A 421 -8.75 1.72 9.44
CA ALA A 421 -8.03 0.44 9.46
C ALA A 421 -6.61 0.58 8.88
N GLU A 422 -6.49 1.05 7.63
CA GLU A 422 -5.19 1.27 6.98
C GLU A 422 -4.45 2.42 7.69
N GLY A 423 -5.11 3.57 7.82
CA GLY A 423 -4.48 4.77 8.33
C GLY A 423 -3.88 4.56 9.71
N ARG A 424 -4.65 4.02 10.66
CA ARG A 424 -4.19 3.83 12.04
C ARG A 424 -3.21 2.68 12.20
N SER A 425 -3.27 1.65 11.34
CA SER A 425 -2.22 0.64 11.28
C SER A 425 -0.87 1.28 10.93
N TYR A 426 -0.84 2.23 10.00
CA TYR A 426 0.39 2.94 9.63
C TYR A 426 0.76 4.08 10.60
N ALA A 427 -0.22 4.70 11.26
CA ALA A 427 0.04 5.61 12.37
C ALA A 427 0.80 4.88 13.49
N ALA A 428 0.37 3.67 13.86
CA ALA A 428 1.05 2.83 14.84
C ALA A 428 2.49 2.50 14.41
N CYS A 429 2.70 2.12 13.15
CA CYS A 429 4.04 1.86 12.62
C CYS A 429 4.96 3.09 12.71
N PHE A 430 4.44 4.27 12.35
CA PHE A 430 5.18 5.52 12.47
C PHE A 430 5.50 5.87 13.91
N THR A 431 4.57 5.72 14.84
CA THR A 431 4.80 5.98 16.27
C THR A 431 5.87 5.04 16.85
N GLU A 432 5.86 3.75 16.51
CA GLU A 432 6.93 2.82 16.89
C GLU A 432 8.29 3.25 16.33
N TYR A 433 8.31 3.79 15.10
CA TYR A 433 9.53 4.34 14.51
C TYR A 433 10.07 5.55 15.31
N ILE A 434 9.20 6.43 15.82
CA ILE A 434 9.62 7.51 16.73
C ILE A 434 10.32 6.93 17.96
N GLY A 435 9.74 5.90 18.60
CA GLY A 435 10.32 5.24 19.77
C GLY A 435 11.69 4.62 19.50
N LYS A 436 11.92 4.12 18.28
CA LYS A 436 13.24 3.61 17.85
C LYS A 436 14.26 4.73 17.68
N CYS A 437 13.86 5.87 17.11
CA CYS A 437 14.72 7.04 16.95
C CYS A 437 14.99 7.76 18.28
N HIS A 438 14.08 7.67 19.23
CA HIS A 438 14.14 8.31 20.54
C HIS A 438 13.89 7.28 21.65
N PRO A 439 14.90 6.49 22.06
CA PRO A 439 14.72 5.38 23.00
C PRO A 439 14.11 5.78 24.35
N ASN A 440 14.31 7.02 24.80
CA ASN A 440 13.69 7.60 25.99
C ASN A 440 12.15 7.75 25.87
N LEU A 441 11.62 7.75 24.65
CA LEU A 441 10.18 7.81 24.35
C LEU A 441 9.59 6.45 23.98
N ALA A 442 10.40 5.38 23.92
CA ALA A 442 9.99 4.10 23.34
C ALA A 442 8.74 3.50 24.01
N GLU A 443 8.66 3.51 25.33
CA GLU A 443 7.51 2.98 26.07
C GLU A 443 6.23 3.78 25.77
N LYS A 444 6.33 5.10 25.77
CA LYS A 444 5.20 5.99 25.45
C LYS A 444 4.75 5.82 24.00
N CYS A 445 5.71 5.73 23.07
CA CYS A 445 5.45 5.46 21.66
C CYS A 445 4.75 4.11 21.46
N HIS A 446 5.20 3.07 22.16
CA HIS A 446 4.58 1.75 22.10
C HIS A 446 3.12 1.79 22.59
N HIS A 447 2.87 2.49 23.70
CA HIS A 447 1.52 2.68 24.22
C HIS A 447 0.60 3.40 23.23
N VAL A 448 1.07 4.49 22.61
CA VAL A 448 0.30 5.24 21.59
C VAL A 448 0.08 4.41 20.34
N ALA A 449 1.08 3.64 19.90
CA ALA A 449 0.93 2.71 18.78
C ALA A 449 -0.13 1.63 19.07
N ASP A 450 -0.22 1.13 20.29
CA ASP A 450 -1.26 0.18 20.70
C ASP A 450 -2.66 0.79 20.68
N LEU A 451 -2.81 2.08 21.02
CA LEU A 451 -4.10 2.78 20.90
C LEU A 451 -4.53 2.86 19.43
N PHE A 452 -3.62 3.23 18.52
CA PHE A 452 -3.91 3.23 17.08
C PHE A 452 -4.24 1.82 16.54
N ARG A 453 -3.57 0.76 17.03
CA ARG A 453 -3.92 -0.63 16.67
C ARG A 453 -5.32 -1.02 17.14
N LYS A 454 -5.72 -0.60 18.35
CA LYS A 454 -7.08 -0.84 18.87
C LYS A 454 -8.12 -0.09 18.05
N GLU A 455 -7.83 1.13 17.66
CA GLU A 455 -8.67 1.93 16.77
C GLU A 455 -8.85 1.27 15.40
N ALA A 456 -7.75 0.84 14.75
CA ALA A 456 -7.80 0.06 13.50
C ALA A 456 -8.61 -1.23 13.66
N LYS A 457 -8.46 -1.92 14.79
CA LYS A 457 -9.20 -3.14 15.10
C LYS A 457 -10.71 -2.89 15.17
N CYS A 458 -11.18 -1.76 15.70
CA CYS A 458 -12.60 -1.42 15.68
C CYS A 458 -13.14 -1.41 14.24
N ALA A 459 -12.42 -0.84 13.28
CA ALA A 459 -12.81 -0.84 11.87
C ALA A 459 -12.81 -2.25 11.25
N MET A 460 -11.88 -3.12 11.63
CA MET A 460 -11.86 -4.53 11.20
C MET A 460 -13.03 -5.33 11.79
N ASP A 461 -13.40 -5.06 13.05
CA ASP A 461 -14.53 -5.73 13.70
C ASP A 461 -15.87 -5.32 13.07
N MET A 462 -15.98 -4.09 12.53
CA MET A 462 -17.16 -3.65 11.76
C MET A 462 -17.39 -4.53 10.52
N ASP A 463 -16.33 -4.96 9.81
CA ASP A 463 -16.45 -5.85 8.64
C ASP A 463 -17.11 -7.18 9.00
N VAL A 464 -16.74 -7.76 10.15
CA VAL A 464 -17.34 -9.02 10.63
C VAL A 464 -18.83 -8.85 10.89
N ILE A 465 -19.24 -7.68 11.40
CA ILE A 465 -20.64 -7.41 11.75
C ILE A 465 -21.50 -7.23 10.49
N LYS A 466 -21.02 -6.48 9.49
CA LYS A 466 -21.78 -6.21 8.25
C LYS A 466 -21.73 -7.33 7.21
N GLY A 467 -20.89 -8.34 7.42
CA GLY A 467 -20.83 -9.54 6.56
C GLY A 467 -19.69 -9.55 5.54
N GLY A 468 -18.61 -8.81 5.81
CA GLY A 468 -17.44 -8.72 4.94
C GLY A 468 -17.27 -7.35 4.29
N PHE A 469 -16.19 -7.18 3.55
CA PHE A 469 -15.86 -5.93 2.83
C PHE A 469 -16.57 -5.82 1.47
N GLU A 470 -16.94 -6.95 0.88
CA GLU A 470 -17.55 -7.03 -0.45
C GLU A 470 -18.89 -6.29 -0.53
N GLN A 471 -19.12 -5.60 -1.65
CA GLN A 471 -20.29 -4.74 -1.87
C GLN A 471 -21.36 -5.49 -2.68
N HIS A 472 -21.87 -6.59 -2.13
CA HIS A 472 -22.96 -7.37 -2.74
C HIS A 472 -24.29 -7.13 -2.01
N GLU A 473 -25.40 -7.48 -2.66
CA GLU A 473 -26.76 -7.21 -2.18
C GLU A 473 -27.00 -7.66 -0.73
N GLU A 474 -26.58 -8.87 -0.36
CA GLU A 474 -26.75 -9.37 1.01
C GLU A 474 -25.98 -8.57 2.06
N ALA A 475 -24.78 -8.09 1.75
CA ALA A 475 -24.00 -7.24 2.66
C ALA A 475 -24.66 -5.85 2.79
N SER A 476 -25.15 -5.29 1.68
CA SER A 476 -25.88 -4.02 1.68
C SER A 476 -27.17 -4.09 2.51
N LYS A 477 -27.96 -5.16 2.36
CA LYS A 477 -29.17 -5.40 3.18
C LYS A 477 -28.83 -5.61 4.65
N ARG A 478 -27.76 -6.36 4.94
CA ARG A 478 -27.29 -6.58 6.32
C ARG A 478 -26.81 -5.30 6.98
N PHE A 479 -26.10 -4.44 6.26
CA PHE A 479 -25.75 -3.10 6.75
C PHE A 479 -26.99 -2.21 6.96
N ALA A 480 -28.04 -2.40 6.16
CA ALA A 480 -29.32 -1.72 6.33
C ALA A 480 -30.18 -2.25 7.50
N ASP A 481 -29.72 -3.25 8.25
CA ASP A 481 -30.37 -3.69 9.49
C ASP A 481 -30.03 -2.73 10.66
N SER A 482 -31.06 -2.26 11.37
CA SER A 482 -30.90 -1.28 12.46
C SER A 482 -30.05 -1.82 13.62
N GLU A 483 -30.17 -3.11 13.96
CA GLU A 483 -29.37 -3.72 15.04
C GLU A 483 -27.91 -3.89 14.63
N VAL A 484 -27.64 -4.17 13.36
CA VAL A 484 -26.29 -4.15 12.78
C VAL A 484 -25.68 -2.76 12.90
N ARG A 485 -26.40 -1.70 12.46
CA ARG A 485 -25.87 -0.33 12.54
C ARG A 485 -25.62 0.12 13.96
N LYS A 486 -26.50 -0.21 14.93
CA LYS A 486 -26.27 0.10 16.36
C LYS A 486 -24.95 -0.50 16.89
N LYS A 487 -24.60 -1.71 16.47
CA LYS A 487 -23.31 -2.33 16.83
C LYS A 487 -22.13 -1.62 16.17
N ILE A 488 -22.28 -1.22 14.91
CA ILE A 488 -21.25 -0.43 14.20
C ILE A 488 -21.07 0.94 14.88
N VAL A 489 -22.15 1.66 15.22
CA VAL A 489 -22.09 2.92 15.98
C VAL A 489 -21.32 2.74 17.29
N THR A 490 -21.54 1.63 18.00
CA THR A 490 -20.79 1.33 19.23
C THR A 490 -19.28 1.22 18.96
N LEU A 491 -18.88 0.55 17.88
CA LEU A 491 -17.48 0.46 17.48
C LEU A 491 -16.90 1.82 17.01
N ILE A 492 -17.70 2.67 16.36
CA ILE A 492 -17.27 4.03 15.99
C ILE A 492 -16.94 4.84 17.24
N GLN A 493 -17.79 4.77 18.26
CA GLN A 493 -17.56 5.49 19.52
C GLN A 493 -16.35 4.94 20.30
N GLN A 494 -16.09 3.64 20.21
CA GLN A 494 -14.86 3.04 20.76
C GLN A 494 -13.62 3.53 20.00
N ALA A 495 -13.64 3.51 18.66
CA ALA A 495 -12.56 4.02 17.83
C ALA A 495 -12.27 5.49 18.14
N LYS A 496 -13.32 6.32 18.23
CA LYS A 496 -13.24 7.73 18.63
C LYS A 496 -12.50 7.93 19.96
N ALA A 497 -12.80 7.09 20.96
CA ALA A 497 -12.14 7.16 22.27
C ALA A 497 -10.66 6.76 22.22
N TYR A 498 -10.29 5.79 21.38
CA TYR A 498 -8.88 5.43 21.14
C TYR A 498 -8.13 6.52 20.38
N ASP A 499 -8.74 7.11 19.35
CA ASP A 499 -8.21 8.24 18.59
C ASP A 499 -7.88 9.42 19.51
N LEU A 500 -8.80 9.75 20.44
CA LEU A 500 -8.61 10.82 21.42
C LEU A 500 -7.41 10.56 22.34
N GLN A 501 -7.29 9.34 22.89
CA GLN A 501 -6.18 8.96 23.75
C GLN A 501 -4.85 8.94 22.98
N ALA A 502 -4.85 8.44 21.74
CA ALA A 502 -3.66 8.39 20.90
C ALA A 502 -3.17 9.81 20.57
N ARG A 503 -4.10 10.73 20.25
CA ARG A 503 -3.79 12.15 20.03
C ARG A 503 -3.15 12.80 21.27
N GLN A 504 -3.71 12.58 22.46
CA GLN A 504 -3.14 13.09 23.72
C GLN A 504 -1.73 12.54 23.96
N GLY A 505 -1.52 11.25 23.70
CA GLY A 505 -0.18 10.67 23.80
C GLY A 505 0.81 11.23 22.76
N LEU A 506 0.35 11.58 21.56
CA LEU A 506 1.18 12.30 20.58
C LEU A 506 1.54 13.72 21.06
N GLU A 507 0.63 14.42 21.73
CA GLU A 507 0.89 15.74 22.33
C GLU A 507 2.00 15.65 23.39
N GLU A 508 1.95 14.65 24.27
CA GLU A 508 3.00 14.40 25.25
C GLU A 508 4.34 14.02 24.58
N ILE A 509 4.31 13.18 23.54
CA ILE A 509 5.51 12.85 22.75
C ILE A 509 6.11 14.13 22.15
N LEU A 510 5.28 15.02 21.61
CA LEU A 510 5.73 16.27 20.98
C LEU A 510 6.43 17.21 21.97
N GLU A 511 5.96 17.29 23.22
CA GLU A 511 6.60 18.09 24.27
C GLU A 511 7.99 17.58 24.64
N MET A 512 8.23 16.27 24.45
CA MET A 512 9.49 15.60 24.81
C MET A 512 10.47 15.42 23.62
N LEU A 513 10.04 15.75 22.40
CA LEU A 513 10.86 15.79 21.18
C LEU A 513 11.55 17.15 21.01
#